data_AF-A0A929UBF6-F1
#
_entry.id   AF-A0A929UBF6-F1
#
_cell.length_a   1.000
_cell.length_b   1.000
_cell.length_c   1.000
_cell.angle_alpha   90.00
_cell.angle_beta   90.00
_cell.angle_gamma   90.00
#
_symmetry.space_group_name_H-M   'P 1'
#
loop_
_entity.id
_entity.type
_entity.pdbx_description
1 polymer ?
#
loop_
_entity_poly.entity_id
_entity_poly.type
_entity_poly.pdbx_seq_one_letter_code
_entity_poly.pdbx_strand_id
1 'polypeptide(L)'
;MQSAHTTEQKLSFRIIGSDKALYAPKETVTISCKIEQANVPVESLALETLLFHHEKKVSSFQTKLLSRQGEEVQVLFPAPDPDFTGYLVRIQVVDEAGEVLAKDTCAIDVSSSFVKFPRYGYVCDYGPSLPAEDMIAQMNRYHINVIEYYDWHHLHHEPLPDSVSKDHLSDWTDWSGRTIHVDTLLRYIKAAQKKKMVNMAYNMIYAGTDSFFTDKEGRETPACYWRLFFKEGNPKGKGPFYFTMGNSPSHNGHLYFVNPLNPEWQTYIFAKENRALEILDFDGWHGDTIGEFGEMTDAY
;
A
#
# COMPACT_ATOMS: atom_id res chain seq x y z
N MET A 1 36.56 29.03 42.03
CA MET A 1 36.44 28.72 40.60
C MET A 1 35.06 28.14 40.37
N GLN A 2 34.11 28.97 39.92
CA GLN A 2 32.80 28.48 39.47
C GLN A 2 33.03 27.77 38.14
N SER A 3 32.71 26.48 38.09
CA SER A 3 32.63 25.75 36.83
C SER A 3 31.48 26.35 36.03
N ALA A 4 31.81 26.96 34.89
CA ALA A 4 30.83 27.36 33.90
C ALA A 4 30.00 26.12 33.53
N HIS A 5 28.70 26.16 33.82
CA HIS A 5 27.75 25.30 33.13
C HIS A 5 27.75 25.77 31.67
N THR A 6 28.45 25.03 30.81
CA THR A 6 28.22 25.07 29.37
C THR A 6 26.78 24.63 29.17
N THR A 7 25.89 25.60 28.92
CA THR A 7 24.55 25.35 28.44
C THR A 7 24.68 24.55 27.15
N GLU A 8 24.38 23.25 27.17
CA GLU A 8 24.32 22.43 25.96
C GLU A 8 23.49 23.18 24.92
N GLN A 9 24.10 23.51 23.79
CA GLN A 9 23.40 24.09 22.64
C GLN A 9 22.37 23.06 22.16
N LYS A 10 21.15 23.16 22.65
CA LYS A 10 20.08 22.21 22.33
C LYS A 10 19.46 22.59 20.99
N LEU A 11 20.08 22.16 19.89
CA LEU A 11 19.47 22.21 18.56
C LEU A 11 18.67 20.91 18.33
N SER A 12 17.37 21.04 18.09
CA SER A 12 16.50 19.91 17.72
C SER A 12 16.23 19.93 16.22
N PHE A 13 16.54 18.82 15.56
CA PHE A 13 16.37 18.62 14.13
C PHE A 13 15.71 17.25 13.89
N ARG A 14 14.77 17.20 12.94
CA ARG A 14 14.17 15.94 12.49
C ARG A 14 13.97 15.92 10.98
N ILE A 15 14.09 14.74 10.40
CA ILE A 15 13.58 14.43 9.07
C ILE A 15 12.07 14.16 9.19
N ILE A 16 11.27 14.93 8.46
CA ILE A 16 9.83 14.72 8.33
C ILE A 16 9.53 13.62 7.32
N GLY A 17 10.31 13.51 6.24
CA GLY A 17 10.30 12.34 5.36
C GLY A 17 10.58 12.61 3.90
N SER A 18 10.68 11.52 3.13
CA SER A 18 10.87 11.57 1.68
C SER A 18 9.54 11.82 0.97
N ASP A 19 9.56 12.42 -0.23
CA ASP A 19 8.35 12.65 -1.00
C ASP A 19 7.70 11.36 -1.51
N LYS A 20 8.52 10.34 -1.82
CA LYS A 20 8.14 9.04 -2.39
C LYS A 20 8.72 7.86 -1.61
N ALA A 21 8.14 6.69 -1.84
CA ALA A 21 8.58 5.41 -1.28
C ALA A 21 9.63 4.69 -2.16
N LEU A 22 9.71 5.08 -3.43
CA LEU A 22 10.55 4.49 -4.46
C LEU A 22 11.00 5.58 -5.46
N TYR A 23 12.25 5.53 -5.90
CA TYR A 23 12.81 6.43 -6.90
C TYR A 23 13.41 5.65 -8.06
N ALA A 24 13.24 6.12 -9.28
CA ALA A 24 14.04 5.65 -10.41
C ALA A 24 15.49 6.18 -10.30
N PRO A 25 16.47 5.49 -10.91
CA PRO A 25 17.81 6.04 -11.05
C PRO A 25 17.81 7.48 -11.58
N LYS A 26 18.62 8.35 -10.96
CA LYS A 26 18.73 9.79 -11.28
C LYS A 26 17.47 10.64 -11.06
N GLU A 27 16.38 10.08 -10.55
CA GLU A 27 15.20 10.85 -10.17
C GLU A 27 15.54 11.80 -9.01
N THR A 28 14.95 13.00 -9.01
CA THR A 28 15.12 13.94 -7.89
C THR A 28 14.44 13.39 -6.64
N VAL A 29 15.22 13.23 -5.58
CA VAL A 29 14.77 12.92 -4.23
C VAL A 29 14.50 14.23 -3.50
N THR A 30 13.34 14.35 -2.86
CA THR A 30 13.03 15.46 -1.96
C THR A 30 12.83 14.92 -0.55
N ILE A 31 13.59 15.47 0.41
CA ILE A 31 13.43 15.13 1.83
C ILE A 31 13.04 16.39 2.60
N SER A 32 11.88 16.33 3.22
CA SER A 32 11.37 17.33 4.14
C SER A 32 11.99 17.15 5.51
N CYS A 33 12.48 18.23 6.10
CA CYS A 33 13.13 18.30 7.40
C CYS A 33 12.62 19.50 8.19
N LYS A 34 12.88 19.53 9.49
CA LYS A 34 12.50 20.64 10.36
C LYS A 34 13.52 20.84 11.48
N ILE A 35 13.94 22.09 11.64
CA ILE A 35 14.64 22.53 12.86
C ILE A 35 13.55 23.00 13.82
N GLU A 36 13.32 22.23 14.87
CA GLU A 36 12.26 22.49 15.85
C GLU A 36 12.70 23.55 16.86
N GLN A 37 13.96 23.48 17.28
CA GLN A 37 14.55 24.38 18.27
C GLN A 37 15.98 24.70 17.89
N ALA A 38 16.35 25.99 17.92
CA ALA A 38 17.71 26.45 17.71
C ALA A 38 18.01 27.63 18.62
N ASN A 39 19.17 27.60 19.29
CA ASN A 39 19.66 28.74 20.09
C ASN A 39 20.65 29.62 19.30
N VAL A 40 20.71 29.42 17.98
CA VAL A 40 21.53 30.15 17.02
C VAL A 40 20.65 30.56 15.84
N PRO A 41 20.98 31.64 15.12
CA PRO A 41 20.27 32.01 13.89
C PRO A 41 20.25 30.85 12.90
N VAL A 42 19.07 30.45 12.42
CA VAL A 42 18.96 29.29 11.51
C VAL A 42 19.57 29.63 10.14
N GLU A 43 19.59 30.92 9.77
CA GLU A 43 20.12 31.44 8.52
C GLU A 43 21.65 31.35 8.42
N SER A 44 22.36 31.17 9.55
CA SER A 44 23.80 30.91 9.58
C SER A 44 24.14 29.42 9.52
N LEU A 45 23.14 28.54 9.41
CA LEU A 45 23.32 27.09 9.37
C LEU A 45 23.20 26.55 7.94
N ALA A 46 23.75 25.37 7.72
CA ALA A 46 23.53 24.60 6.50
C ALA A 46 23.12 23.16 6.81
N LEU A 47 22.43 22.52 5.86
CA LEU A 47 22.16 21.10 5.88
C LEU A 47 23.15 20.38 4.96
N GLU A 48 24.00 19.53 5.52
CA GLU A 48 24.84 18.60 4.77
C GLU A 48 24.12 17.25 4.66
N THR A 49 23.81 16.84 3.42
CA THR A 49 23.17 15.57 3.11
C THR A 49 24.23 14.59 2.63
N LEU A 50 24.40 13.47 3.33
CA LEU A 50 25.35 12.41 3.02
C LEU A 50 24.61 11.11 2.67
N LEU A 51 24.98 10.49 1.54
CA LEU A 51 24.44 9.20 1.15
C LEU A 51 25.46 8.10 1.40
N PHE A 52 25.01 7.01 2.00
CA PHE A 52 25.80 5.82 2.25
C PHE A 52 25.12 4.60 1.63
N HIS A 53 25.91 3.79 0.92
CA HIS A 53 25.53 2.43 0.59
C HIS A 53 26.37 1.50 1.44
N HIS A 54 25.72 0.79 2.37
CA HIS A 54 26.38 0.09 3.46
C HIS A 54 27.36 1.03 4.22
N GLU A 55 28.63 0.68 4.33
CA GLU A 55 29.66 1.47 5.00
C GLU A 55 30.23 2.60 4.14
N LYS A 56 30.02 2.58 2.82
CA LYS A 56 30.67 3.50 1.88
C LYS A 56 29.83 4.76 1.67
N LYS A 57 30.43 5.92 1.95
CA LYS A 57 29.88 7.21 1.50
C LYS A 57 29.96 7.29 -0.03
N VAL A 58 28.83 7.50 -0.69
CA VAL A 58 28.74 7.53 -2.17
C VAL A 58 28.58 8.94 -2.74
N SER A 59 27.93 9.85 -2.02
CA SER A 59 27.74 11.24 -2.44
C SER A 59 27.44 12.15 -1.24
N SER A 60 27.56 13.46 -1.48
CA SER A 60 27.22 14.51 -0.51
C SER A 60 26.69 15.75 -1.21
N PHE A 61 25.74 16.43 -0.57
CA PHE A 61 25.12 17.65 -1.04
C PHE A 61 24.99 18.64 0.12
N GLN A 62 24.89 19.93 -0.19
CA GLN A 62 24.72 20.96 0.83
C GLN A 62 23.59 21.91 0.44
N THR A 63 22.71 22.19 1.39
CA THR A 63 21.61 23.14 1.26
C THR A 63 21.78 24.24 2.31
N LYS A 64 21.88 25.50 1.89
CA LYS A 64 21.88 26.63 2.82
C LYS A 64 20.48 26.83 3.40
N LEU A 65 20.38 27.07 4.70
CA LEU A 65 19.09 27.33 5.35
C LEU A 65 18.72 28.80 5.15
N LEU A 66 17.58 29.03 4.50
CA LEU A 66 16.97 30.37 4.35
C LEU A 66 15.63 30.49 5.11
N SER A 67 15.21 29.40 5.75
CA SER A 67 13.95 29.25 6.48
C SER A 67 14.09 29.66 7.94
N ARG A 68 12.97 30.00 8.57
CA ARG A 68 12.93 30.30 10.00
C ARG A 68 12.81 29.03 10.83
N GLN A 69 13.17 29.13 12.11
CA GLN A 69 12.92 28.08 13.09
C GLN A 69 11.43 27.67 13.08
N GLY A 70 11.15 26.37 13.07
CA GLY A 70 9.79 25.85 13.06
C GLY A 70 9.16 25.70 11.67
N GLU A 71 9.78 26.24 10.61
CA GLU A 71 9.36 26.01 9.23
C GLU A 71 9.96 24.71 8.68
N GLU A 72 9.27 24.11 7.70
CA GLU A 72 9.76 22.95 6.97
C GLU A 72 10.78 23.38 5.91
N VAL A 73 11.84 22.58 5.78
CA VAL A 73 12.90 22.77 4.80
C VAL A 73 13.00 21.53 3.93
N GLN A 74 13.15 21.73 2.63
CA GLN A 74 13.38 20.64 1.71
C GLN A 74 14.85 20.60 1.29
N VAL A 75 15.44 19.41 1.37
CA VAL A 75 16.70 19.11 0.68
C VAL A 75 16.37 18.32 -0.58
N LEU A 76 17.03 18.68 -1.68
CA LEU A 76 16.82 18.07 -2.98
C LEU A 76 18.16 17.57 -3.51
N PHE A 77 18.18 16.34 -4.02
CA PHE A 77 19.37 15.76 -4.65
C PHE A 77 18.96 14.66 -5.63
N PRO A 78 19.77 14.39 -6.68
CA PRO A 78 19.51 13.28 -7.58
C PRO A 78 19.78 11.94 -6.89
N ALA A 79 18.87 10.97 -7.06
CA ALA A 79 19.12 9.58 -6.73
C ALA A 79 20.37 9.07 -7.47
N PRO A 80 21.23 8.27 -6.83
CA PRO A 80 22.36 7.64 -7.52
C PRO A 80 21.93 6.80 -8.73
N ASP A 81 22.86 6.57 -9.66
CA ASP A 81 22.61 5.84 -10.92
C ASP A 81 22.39 4.31 -10.77
N PRO A 82 23.06 3.59 -9.84
CA PRO A 82 22.83 2.15 -9.71
C PRO A 82 21.39 1.83 -9.34
N ASP A 83 20.70 1.13 -10.24
CA ASP A 83 19.36 0.62 -10.00
C ASP A 83 19.35 -0.47 -8.92
N PHE A 84 18.19 -0.67 -8.30
CA PHE A 84 17.97 -1.64 -7.23
C PHE A 84 18.94 -1.53 -6.06
N THR A 85 19.11 -0.32 -5.55
CA THR A 85 20.07 -0.02 -4.49
C THR A 85 19.43 0.82 -3.39
N GLY A 86 19.54 0.34 -2.15
CA GLY A 86 19.15 1.08 -0.96
C GLY A 86 20.29 1.94 -0.43
N TYR A 87 19.94 3.13 0.06
CA TYR A 87 20.89 4.07 0.66
C TYR A 87 20.39 4.55 2.02
N LEU A 88 21.31 4.65 2.98
CA LEU A 88 21.11 5.45 4.18
C LEU A 88 21.39 6.92 3.82
N VAL A 89 20.42 7.78 4.08
CA VAL A 89 20.59 9.24 3.99
C VAL A 89 20.81 9.77 5.40
N ARG A 90 21.90 10.49 5.61
CA ARG A 90 22.16 11.25 6.84
C ARG A 90 22.11 12.72 6.50
N ILE A 91 21.25 13.47 7.18
CA ILE A 91 21.21 14.92 7.07
C ILE A 91 21.74 15.51 8.36
N GLN A 92 22.75 16.37 8.25
CA GLN A 92 23.45 17.00 9.36
C GLN A 92 23.22 18.51 9.31
N VAL A 93 22.93 19.11 10.46
CA VAL A 93 22.92 20.56 10.61
C VAL A 93 24.32 20.99 11.01
N VAL A 94 24.95 21.84 10.21
CA VAL A 94 26.32 22.34 10.43
C VAL A 94 26.33 23.85 10.56
N ASP A 95 27.25 24.37 11.37
CA ASP A 95 27.53 25.81 11.47
C ASP A 95 28.54 26.30 10.42
N GLU A 96 28.91 27.58 10.48
CA GLU A 96 29.88 28.19 9.56
C GLU A 96 31.30 27.61 9.69
N ALA A 97 31.64 27.04 10.84
CA ALA A 97 32.92 26.36 11.07
C ALA A 97 32.90 24.90 10.57
N GLY A 98 31.74 24.38 10.21
CA GLY A 98 31.53 22.99 9.80
C GLY A 98 31.30 22.02 10.95
N GLU A 99 31.07 22.53 12.17
CA GLU A 99 30.75 21.69 13.32
C GLU A 99 29.33 21.14 13.21
N VAL A 100 29.18 19.84 13.50
CA VAL A 100 27.89 19.15 13.42
C VAL A 100 27.10 19.40 14.69
N LEU A 101 26.02 20.17 14.59
CA LEU A 101 25.17 20.55 15.71
C LEU A 101 24.04 19.55 15.96
N ALA A 102 23.49 18.96 14.90
CA ALA A 102 22.49 17.89 14.99
C ALA A 102 22.54 17.02 13.73
N LYS A 103 21.91 15.84 13.80
CA LYS A 103 21.75 14.97 12.65
C LYS A 103 20.52 14.08 12.82
N ASP A 104 19.97 13.66 11.69
CA ASP A 104 18.96 12.62 11.62
C ASP A 104 19.21 11.76 10.36
N THR A 105 18.57 10.60 10.30
CA THR A 105 18.73 9.64 9.22
C THR A 105 17.41 9.11 8.70
N CYS A 106 17.35 8.83 7.41
CA CYS A 106 16.30 8.03 6.79
C CYS A 106 16.90 7.11 5.73
N ALA A 107 16.05 6.34 5.04
CA ALA A 107 16.46 5.57 3.88
C ALA A 107 15.86 6.14 2.60
N ILE A 108 16.47 5.81 1.47
CA ILE A 108 15.85 5.89 0.15
C ILE A 108 16.09 4.57 -0.59
N ASP A 109 15.12 4.19 -1.41
CA ASP A 109 15.20 3.04 -2.31
C ASP A 109 15.21 3.55 -3.75
N VAL A 110 16.32 3.29 -4.44
CA VAL A 110 16.45 3.55 -5.88
C VAL A 110 16.22 2.24 -6.60
N SER A 111 14.99 2.02 -7.06
CA SER A 111 14.59 0.82 -7.79
C SER A 111 13.59 1.18 -8.89
N SER A 112 13.85 0.74 -10.12
CA SER A 112 12.93 0.88 -11.25
C SER A 112 11.67 0.03 -11.14
N SER A 113 11.67 -0.97 -10.25
CA SER A 113 10.52 -1.84 -9.97
C SER A 113 10.47 -2.24 -8.50
N PHE A 114 9.27 -2.19 -7.92
CA PHE A 114 9.03 -2.64 -6.55
C PHE A 114 9.23 -4.15 -6.37
N VAL A 115 9.08 -4.94 -7.44
CA VAL A 115 9.01 -6.41 -7.40
C VAL A 115 10.27 -7.03 -6.78
N LYS A 116 11.43 -6.38 -6.93
CA LYS A 116 12.67 -6.87 -6.35
C LYS A 116 12.74 -6.70 -4.83
N PHE A 117 12.18 -5.60 -4.31
CA PHE A 117 12.22 -5.24 -2.89
C PHE A 117 10.84 -4.79 -2.41
N PRO A 118 9.83 -5.68 -2.38
CA PRO A 118 8.50 -5.32 -1.92
C PRO A 118 8.52 -5.02 -0.42
N ARG A 119 7.94 -3.88 -0.05
CA ARG A 119 7.66 -3.45 1.32
C ARG A 119 6.17 -3.23 1.40
N TYR A 120 5.47 -4.31 1.70
CA TYR A 120 4.03 -4.43 1.51
C TYR A 120 3.28 -4.02 2.78
N GLY A 121 2.38 -3.03 2.66
CA GLY A 121 1.42 -2.64 3.69
C GLY A 121 -0.01 -2.98 3.25
N TYR A 122 -0.99 -2.61 4.07
CA TYR A 122 -2.40 -2.83 3.75
C TYR A 122 -3.31 -1.73 4.28
N VAL A 123 -4.47 -1.57 3.66
CA VAL A 123 -5.63 -0.85 4.18
C VAL A 123 -6.83 -1.80 4.21
N CYS A 124 -7.72 -1.64 5.18
CA CYS A 124 -8.86 -2.55 5.38
C CYS A 124 -10.15 -1.86 5.82
N ASP A 125 -10.15 -0.53 5.90
CA ASP A 125 -11.31 0.28 6.26
C ASP A 125 -11.49 1.39 5.22
N TYR A 126 -12.74 1.59 4.82
CA TYR A 126 -13.16 2.51 3.76
C TYR A 126 -14.34 3.35 4.22
N GLY A 127 -14.45 3.57 5.54
CA GLY A 127 -15.44 4.46 6.14
C GLY A 127 -15.37 5.90 5.62
N PRO A 128 -16.43 6.69 5.84
CA PRO A 128 -16.45 8.08 5.44
C PRO A 128 -15.52 8.90 6.36
N SER A 129 -14.93 9.97 5.83
CA SER A 129 -14.09 10.90 6.61
C SER A 129 -12.77 10.32 7.17
N LEU A 130 -12.32 9.16 6.70
CA LEU A 130 -10.99 8.65 7.05
C LEU A 130 -9.89 9.59 6.51
N PRO A 131 -8.80 9.81 7.27
CA PRO A 131 -7.68 10.67 6.85
C PRO A 131 -6.74 9.89 5.92
N ALA A 132 -7.24 9.53 4.73
CA ALA A 132 -6.56 8.66 3.79
C ALA A 132 -5.15 9.15 3.44
N GLU A 133 -5.00 10.45 3.15
CA GLU A 133 -3.71 11.07 2.79
C GLU A 133 -2.69 10.99 3.93
N ASP A 134 -3.12 11.18 5.18
CA ASP A 134 -2.23 11.12 6.35
C ASP A 134 -1.79 9.68 6.64
N MET A 135 -2.69 8.71 6.49
CA MET A 135 -2.36 7.30 6.61
C MET A 135 -1.35 6.85 5.55
N ILE A 136 -1.53 7.29 4.30
CA ILE A 136 -0.56 7.04 3.22
C ILE A 136 0.75 7.78 3.48
N ALA A 137 0.71 9.00 4.00
CA ALA A 137 1.90 9.73 4.42
C ALA A 137 2.67 8.97 5.51
N GLN A 138 1.96 8.35 6.46
CA GLN A 138 2.56 7.50 7.49
C GLN A 138 3.18 6.23 6.90
N MET A 139 2.50 5.53 5.99
CA MET A 139 3.08 4.37 5.28
C MET A 139 4.36 4.75 4.52
N ASN A 140 4.39 5.93 3.91
CA ASN A 140 5.57 6.45 3.23
C ASN A 140 6.74 6.71 4.20
N ARG A 141 6.47 7.06 5.46
CA ARG A 141 7.53 7.16 6.49
C ARG A 141 8.23 5.83 6.74
N TYR A 142 7.52 4.72 6.56
CA TYR A 142 8.06 3.38 6.64
C TYR A 142 8.57 2.85 5.29
N HIS A 143 8.56 3.70 4.25
CA HIS A 143 8.94 3.36 2.88
C HIS A 143 8.12 2.23 2.25
N ILE A 144 6.88 1.99 2.71
CA ILE A 144 5.96 1.04 2.07
C ILE A 144 5.81 1.41 0.60
N ASN A 145 6.05 0.46 -0.32
CA ASN A 145 6.01 0.69 -1.77
C ASN A 145 4.93 -0.13 -2.49
N VAL A 146 4.20 -0.98 -1.76
CA VAL A 146 3.03 -1.70 -2.25
C VAL A 146 1.97 -1.72 -1.15
N ILE A 147 0.69 -1.54 -1.51
CA ILE A 147 -0.44 -1.55 -0.59
C ILE A 147 -1.47 -2.57 -1.06
N GLU A 148 -1.88 -3.44 -0.15
CA GLU A 148 -3.00 -4.35 -0.34
C GLU A 148 -4.27 -3.68 0.15
N TYR A 149 -5.29 -3.68 -0.69
CA TYR A 149 -6.60 -3.14 -0.34
C TYR A 149 -7.47 -4.31 0.07
N TYR A 150 -7.49 -4.64 1.36
CA TYR A 150 -8.18 -5.82 1.88
C TYR A 150 -9.70 -5.58 1.98
N ASP A 151 -10.51 -6.55 1.55
CA ASP A 151 -11.98 -6.50 1.55
C ASP A 151 -12.58 -5.17 1.03
N TRP A 152 -12.03 -4.65 -0.06
CA TRP A 152 -12.49 -3.41 -0.71
C TRP A 152 -13.71 -3.64 -1.63
N HIS A 153 -13.90 -4.87 -2.08
CA HIS A 153 -14.77 -5.21 -3.20
C HIS A 153 -16.21 -5.58 -2.76
N HIS A 154 -17.15 -5.62 -3.70
CA HIS A 154 -18.54 -5.99 -3.43
C HIS A 154 -18.70 -7.48 -3.09
N LEU A 155 -18.40 -8.37 -4.05
CA LEU A 155 -18.42 -9.82 -3.87
C LEU A 155 -17.23 -10.47 -4.59
N HIS A 156 -16.79 -11.64 -4.15
CA HIS A 156 -15.60 -12.31 -4.73
C HIS A 156 -15.75 -12.66 -6.23
N HIS A 157 -16.98 -12.95 -6.68
CA HIS A 157 -17.29 -13.23 -8.09
C HIS A 157 -17.77 -11.99 -8.86
N GLU A 158 -17.93 -10.86 -8.16
CA GLU A 158 -18.35 -9.57 -8.71
C GLU A 158 -17.70 -8.45 -7.90
N PRO A 159 -16.41 -8.13 -8.14
CA PRO A 159 -15.67 -7.21 -7.30
C PRO A 159 -16.25 -5.79 -7.29
N LEU A 160 -16.92 -5.40 -8.37
CA LEU A 160 -17.67 -4.15 -8.49
C LEU A 160 -19.10 -4.43 -8.93
N PRO A 161 -20.12 -3.82 -8.27
CA PRO A 161 -21.50 -3.93 -8.74
C PRO A 161 -21.63 -3.43 -10.18
N ASP A 162 -22.51 -4.03 -10.96
CA ASP A 162 -22.71 -3.66 -12.38
C ASP A 162 -23.16 -2.19 -12.57
N SER A 163 -23.77 -1.57 -11.56
CA SER A 163 -24.15 -0.16 -11.58
C SER A 163 -22.95 0.80 -11.53
N VAL A 164 -21.78 0.36 -11.06
CA VAL A 164 -20.59 1.19 -10.95
C VAL A 164 -19.89 1.28 -12.30
N SER A 165 -19.53 2.48 -12.72
CA SER A 165 -18.73 2.69 -13.94
C SER A 165 -17.80 3.88 -13.77
N LYS A 166 -16.88 4.08 -14.71
CA LYS A 166 -15.96 5.22 -14.68
C LYS A 166 -16.69 6.58 -14.64
N ASP A 167 -17.87 6.66 -15.27
CA ASP A 167 -18.72 7.87 -15.29
C ASP A 167 -19.75 7.91 -14.16
N HIS A 168 -19.94 6.80 -13.45
CA HIS A 168 -20.91 6.67 -12.36
C HIS A 168 -20.33 5.84 -11.22
N LEU A 169 -19.55 6.50 -10.36
CA LEU A 169 -19.04 5.91 -9.13
C LEU A 169 -20.06 6.12 -8.01
N SER A 170 -20.35 5.05 -7.28
CA SER A 170 -21.22 5.05 -6.11
C SER A 170 -20.65 4.13 -5.04
N ASP A 171 -21.01 4.35 -3.79
CA ASP A 171 -20.69 3.43 -2.70
C ASP A 171 -21.35 2.06 -2.92
N TRP A 172 -20.76 1.02 -2.35
CA TRP A 172 -21.31 -0.33 -2.36
C TRP A 172 -21.19 -1.00 -0.99
N THR A 173 -21.87 -2.13 -0.83
CA THR A 173 -21.78 -2.95 0.38
C THR A 173 -20.87 -4.14 0.09
N ASP A 174 -19.88 -4.41 0.93
CA ASP A 174 -19.08 -5.62 0.81
C ASP A 174 -19.88 -6.87 1.23
N TRP A 175 -19.28 -8.03 1.01
CA TRP A 175 -19.88 -9.32 1.34
C TRP A 175 -20.21 -9.49 2.85
N SER A 176 -19.48 -8.81 3.74
CA SER A 176 -19.68 -8.81 5.19
C SER A 176 -20.76 -7.83 5.67
N GLY A 177 -21.23 -6.93 4.80
CA GLY A 177 -22.24 -5.93 5.11
C GLY A 177 -21.69 -4.53 5.43
N ARG A 178 -20.39 -4.27 5.26
CA ARG A 178 -19.80 -2.93 5.44
C ARG A 178 -20.06 -2.09 4.20
N THR A 179 -20.31 -0.80 4.39
CA THR A 179 -20.33 0.15 3.28
C THR A 179 -18.90 0.53 2.92
N ILE A 180 -18.55 0.32 1.67
CA ILE A 180 -17.31 0.78 1.06
C ILE A 180 -17.57 2.15 0.43
N HIS A 181 -16.97 3.20 1.00
CA HIS A 181 -17.07 4.53 0.42
C HIS A 181 -16.04 4.70 -0.69
N VAL A 182 -16.53 4.83 -1.93
CA VAL A 182 -15.67 4.86 -3.13
C VAL A 182 -14.74 6.08 -3.12
N ASP A 183 -15.18 7.21 -2.56
CA ASP A 183 -14.35 8.40 -2.42
C ASP A 183 -13.12 8.13 -1.53
N THR A 184 -13.31 7.49 -0.37
CA THR A 184 -12.22 7.13 0.54
C THR A 184 -11.23 6.18 -0.15
N LEU A 185 -11.74 5.15 -0.83
CA LEU A 185 -10.91 4.20 -1.58
C LEU A 185 -10.04 4.92 -2.63
N LEU A 186 -10.64 5.80 -3.44
CA LEU A 186 -9.93 6.55 -4.47
C LEU A 186 -8.94 7.57 -3.89
N ARG A 187 -9.23 8.14 -2.72
CA ARG A 187 -8.29 9.02 -2.01
C ARG A 187 -7.04 8.27 -1.55
N TYR A 188 -7.18 7.04 -1.03
CA TYR A 188 -6.03 6.18 -0.73
C TYR A 188 -5.19 5.93 -1.99
N ILE A 189 -5.82 5.45 -3.08
CA ILE A 189 -5.12 5.13 -4.35
C ILE A 189 -4.38 6.36 -4.88
N LYS A 190 -5.05 7.50 -4.99
CA LYS A 190 -4.44 8.75 -5.50
C LYS A 190 -3.29 9.24 -4.61
N ALA A 191 -3.43 9.14 -3.29
CA ALA A 191 -2.36 9.52 -2.37
C ALA A 191 -1.15 8.58 -2.50
N ALA A 192 -1.38 7.28 -2.66
CA ALA A 192 -0.35 6.26 -2.83
C ALA A 192 0.41 6.42 -4.16
N GLN A 193 -0.32 6.62 -5.27
CA GLN A 193 0.26 6.88 -6.59
C GLN A 193 1.18 8.13 -6.61
N LYS A 194 0.77 9.21 -5.93
CA LYS A 194 1.63 10.42 -5.76
C LYS A 194 2.96 10.12 -5.09
N LYS A 195 3.03 9.04 -4.31
CA LYS A 195 4.22 8.59 -3.58
C LYS A 195 4.94 7.41 -4.23
N LYS A 196 4.57 7.06 -5.47
CA LYS A 196 5.12 5.91 -6.23
C LYS A 196 4.90 4.56 -5.55
N MET A 197 3.81 4.43 -4.80
CA MET A 197 3.38 3.14 -4.25
C MET A 197 2.47 2.42 -5.26
N VAL A 198 2.53 1.10 -5.26
CA VAL A 198 1.69 0.21 -6.07
C VAL A 198 0.45 -0.22 -5.28
N ASN A 199 -0.71 -0.22 -5.93
CA ASN A 199 -2.02 -0.47 -5.33
C ASN A 199 -2.57 -1.80 -5.83
N MET A 200 -2.67 -2.78 -4.93
CA MET A 200 -3.05 -4.14 -5.26
C MET A 200 -4.44 -4.44 -4.69
N ALA A 201 -5.39 -4.71 -5.57
CA ALA A 201 -6.75 -5.09 -5.21
C ALA A 201 -6.75 -6.51 -4.63
N TYR A 202 -7.19 -6.71 -3.39
CA TYR A 202 -7.40 -8.06 -2.85
C TYR A 202 -8.66 -8.69 -3.47
N ASN A 203 -8.54 -9.94 -3.92
CA ASN A 203 -9.65 -10.86 -4.11
C ASN A 203 -9.15 -12.32 -4.16
N MET A 204 -10.01 -13.29 -3.84
CA MET A 204 -9.72 -14.72 -4.03
C MET A 204 -9.66 -15.09 -5.51
N ILE A 205 -8.76 -15.99 -5.90
CA ILE A 205 -8.62 -16.44 -7.29
C ILE A 205 -9.74 -17.38 -7.76
N TYR A 206 -10.54 -17.89 -6.84
CA TYR A 206 -11.41 -19.04 -7.09
C TYR A 206 -12.65 -19.10 -6.19
N ALA A 207 -13.21 -17.95 -5.81
CA ALA A 207 -14.34 -17.91 -4.88
C ALA A 207 -15.56 -17.19 -5.44
N GLY A 208 -16.73 -17.69 -5.09
CA GLY A 208 -18.02 -17.05 -5.31
C GLY A 208 -18.90 -17.19 -4.07
N THR A 209 -19.95 -16.38 -3.99
CA THR A 209 -20.89 -16.41 -2.87
C THR A 209 -22.26 -16.93 -3.31
N ASP A 210 -23.21 -17.06 -2.38
CA ASP A 210 -24.52 -17.66 -2.62
C ASP A 210 -25.23 -17.17 -3.89
N SER A 211 -25.25 -15.84 -4.13
CA SER A 211 -25.91 -15.24 -5.29
C SER A 211 -25.27 -15.61 -6.63
N PHE A 212 -24.05 -16.13 -6.63
CA PHE A 212 -23.39 -16.60 -7.83
C PHE A 212 -23.93 -17.94 -8.30
N PHE A 213 -24.26 -18.82 -7.34
CA PHE A 213 -24.66 -20.20 -7.59
C PHE A 213 -26.17 -20.39 -7.57
N THR A 214 -26.90 -19.44 -6.97
CA THR A 214 -28.36 -19.49 -6.88
C THR A 214 -28.96 -18.16 -7.34
N ASP A 215 -29.90 -18.21 -8.27
CA ASP A 215 -30.61 -17.02 -8.73
C ASP A 215 -31.66 -16.54 -7.69
N LYS A 216 -32.33 -15.41 -8.01
CA LYS A 216 -33.33 -14.80 -7.12
C LYS A 216 -34.57 -15.67 -6.90
N GLU A 217 -34.82 -16.63 -7.78
CA GLU A 217 -35.91 -17.60 -7.69
C GLU A 217 -35.50 -18.90 -6.98
N GLY A 218 -34.25 -18.99 -6.51
CA GLY A 218 -33.73 -20.16 -5.79
C GLY A 218 -33.24 -21.28 -6.71
N ARG A 219 -33.01 -21.02 -7.99
CA ARG A 219 -32.55 -22.01 -8.97
C ARG A 219 -31.03 -21.97 -9.12
N GLU A 220 -30.43 -23.12 -9.38
CA GLU A 220 -29.01 -23.20 -9.67
C GLU A 220 -28.63 -22.43 -10.95
N THR A 221 -27.51 -21.72 -10.89
CA THR A 221 -26.94 -21.02 -12.05
C THR A 221 -25.93 -21.93 -12.78
N PRO A 222 -25.51 -21.58 -14.01
CA PRO A 222 -24.42 -22.29 -14.68
C PRO A 222 -23.09 -22.29 -13.92
N ALA A 223 -22.85 -21.36 -13.00
CA ALA A 223 -21.63 -21.35 -12.18
C ALA A 223 -21.51 -22.58 -11.28
N CYS A 224 -22.63 -23.27 -11.00
CA CYS A 224 -22.65 -24.52 -10.24
C CYS A 224 -21.74 -25.61 -10.82
N TYR A 225 -21.53 -25.62 -12.14
CA TYR A 225 -20.66 -26.56 -12.85
C TYR A 225 -19.17 -26.32 -12.57
N TRP A 226 -18.80 -25.15 -12.05
CA TRP A 226 -17.41 -24.78 -11.79
C TRP A 226 -16.97 -25.14 -10.36
N ARG A 227 -17.90 -25.51 -9.47
CA ARG A 227 -17.64 -25.76 -8.05
C ARG A 227 -16.66 -26.91 -7.82
N LEU A 228 -15.83 -26.75 -6.79
CA LEU A 228 -15.02 -27.83 -6.23
C LEU A 228 -15.82 -28.61 -5.19
N PHE A 229 -15.54 -29.91 -5.14
CA PHE A 229 -16.09 -30.86 -4.20
C PHE A 229 -14.94 -31.63 -3.55
N PHE A 230 -15.12 -32.02 -2.29
CA PHE A 230 -14.23 -32.99 -1.67
C PHE A 230 -14.30 -34.32 -2.42
N LYS A 231 -13.15 -34.83 -2.87
CA LYS A 231 -13.07 -36.16 -3.48
C LYS A 231 -13.49 -37.22 -2.47
N GLU A 232 -14.07 -38.32 -2.94
CA GLU A 232 -14.41 -39.45 -2.08
C GLU A 232 -13.19 -39.94 -1.29
N GLY A 233 -13.37 -40.10 0.03
CA GLY A 233 -12.30 -40.47 0.95
C GLY A 233 -11.42 -39.32 1.43
N ASN A 234 -11.68 -38.06 1.01
CA ASN A 234 -10.96 -36.91 1.55
C ASN A 234 -11.21 -36.80 3.08
N PRO A 235 -10.15 -36.72 3.92
CA PRO A 235 -10.29 -36.69 5.38
C PRO A 235 -10.81 -35.34 5.94
N LYS A 236 -10.84 -34.27 5.12
CA LYS A 236 -11.23 -32.93 5.54
C LYS A 236 -12.71 -32.60 5.31
N GLY A 237 -13.43 -33.38 4.50
CA GLY A 237 -14.83 -33.09 4.21
C GLY A 237 -15.46 -33.99 3.16
N LYS A 238 -16.73 -33.72 2.88
CA LYS A 238 -17.54 -34.41 1.85
C LYS A 238 -18.45 -33.39 1.17
N GLY A 239 -18.80 -33.63 -0.09
CA GLY A 239 -19.72 -32.77 -0.84
C GLY A 239 -19.08 -31.47 -1.33
N PRO A 240 -19.88 -30.42 -1.60
CA PRO A 240 -19.37 -29.13 -2.07
C PRO A 240 -18.35 -28.53 -1.11
N PHE A 241 -17.28 -27.96 -1.64
CA PHE A 241 -16.27 -27.29 -0.85
C PHE A 241 -16.60 -25.80 -0.67
N TYR A 242 -16.97 -25.42 0.55
CA TYR A 242 -17.30 -24.04 0.91
C TYR A 242 -17.08 -23.77 2.41
N PHE A 243 -17.03 -22.49 2.79
CA PHE A 243 -17.08 -22.04 4.18
C PHE A 243 -18.35 -21.23 4.46
N THR A 244 -18.94 -21.45 5.64
CA THR A 244 -19.96 -20.56 6.19
C THR A 244 -19.27 -19.48 7.02
N MET A 245 -19.36 -18.24 6.56
CA MET A 245 -18.67 -17.08 7.15
C MET A 245 -19.58 -16.31 8.13
N GLY A 246 -20.86 -16.69 8.22
CA GLY A 246 -21.83 -16.16 9.17
C GLY A 246 -23.12 -15.66 8.51
N ASN A 247 -23.97 -15.01 9.30
CA ASN A 247 -25.18 -14.38 8.78
C ASN A 247 -24.80 -13.07 8.08
N SER A 248 -24.72 -13.09 6.74
CA SER A 248 -24.49 -11.89 5.94
C SER A 248 -25.81 -11.13 5.71
N PRO A 249 -25.85 -9.80 5.90
CA PRO A 249 -27.02 -8.97 5.56
C PRO A 249 -27.42 -9.05 4.08
N SER A 250 -26.51 -9.44 3.20
CA SER A 250 -26.75 -9.58 1.76
C SER A 250 -27.16 -10.99 1.33
N HIS A 251 -27.39 -11.90 2.28
CA HIS A 251 -27.62 -13.34 2.04
C HIS A 251 -26.46 -14.08 1.35
N ASN A 252 -25.28 -13.45 1.29
CA ASN A 252 -24.02 -14.06 0.82
C ASN A 252 -23.18 -14.56 2.01
N GLY A 253 -23.75 -15.48 2.78
CA GLY A 253 -23.13 -16.02 4.01
C GLY A 253 -22.10 -17.13 3.76
N HIS A 254 -22.02 -17.65 2.53
CA HIS A 254 -21.14 -18.73 2.14
C HIS A 254 -20.12 -18.30 1.11
N LEU A 255 -18.91 -18.83 1.24
CA LEU A 255 -17.86 -18.71 0.25
C LEU A 255 -17.64 -20.10 -0.36
N TYR A 256 -18.11 -20.30 -1.59
CA TYR A 256 -17.89 -21.51 -2.36
C TYR A 256 -16.64 -21.38 -3.21
N PHE A 257 -15.94 -22.48 -3.40
CA PHE A 257 -14.73 -22.52 -4.20
C PHE A 257 -14.99 -23.18 -5.55
N VAL A 258 -14.38 -22.64 -6.60
CA VAL A 258 -14.47 -23.15 -7.97
C VAL A 258 -13.11 -23.66 -8.44
N ASN A 259 -13.09 -24.47 -9.48
CA ASN A 259 -11.86 -24.97 -10.06
C ASN A 259 -11.11 -23.81 -10.75
N PRO A 260 -9.94 -23.36 -10.24
CA PRO A 260 -9.18 -22.27 -10.85
C PRO A 260 -8.66 -22.62 -12.26
N LEU A 261 -8.65 -23.90 -12.64
CA LEU A 261 -8.27 -24.38 -13.96
C LEU A 261 -9.44 -24.43 -14.95
N ASN A 262 -10.68 -24.16 -14.51
CA ASN A 262 -11.82 -24.10 -15.41
C ASN A 262 -11.72 -22.85 -16.32
N PRO A 263 -11.65 -23.01 -17.66
CA PRO A 263 -11.49 -21.87 -18.57
C PRO A 263 -12.66 -20.88 -18.58
N GLU A 264 -13.88 -21.33 -18.29
CA GLU A 264 -15.06 -20.45 -18.20
C GLU A 264 -14.98 -19.58 -16.95
N TRP A 265 -14.57 -20.16 -15.82
CA TRP A 265 -14.29 -19.39 -14.60
C TRP A 265 -13.19 -18.35 -14.86
N GLN A 266 -12.06 -18.75 -15.44
CA GLN A 266 -10.95 -17.83 -15.76
C GLN A 266 -11.43 -16.66 -16.61
N THR A 267 -12.16 -16.96 -17.70
CA THR A 267 -12.72 -15.94 -18.59
C THR A 267 -13.65 -14.99 -17.83
N TYR A 268 -14.52 -15.52 -16.99
CA TYR A 268 -15.46 -14.74 -16.19
C TYR A 268 -14.76 -13.85 -15.16
N ILE A 269 -13.91 -14.43 -14.31
CA ILE A 269 -13.29 -13.68 -13.20
C ILE A 269 -12.28 -12.66 -13.71
N PHE A 270 -11.50 -12.98 -14.76
CA PHE A 270 -10.57 -12.01 -15.33
C PHE A 270 -11.30 -10.81 -15.95
N ALA A 271 -12.47 -11.01 -16.56
CA ALA A 271 -13.27 -9.88 -17.05
C ALA A 271 -13.78 -9.00 -15.90
N LYS A 272 -14.22 -9.60 -14.80
CA LYS A 272 -14.72 -8.88 -13.61
C LYS A 272 -13.59 -8.15 -12.87
N GLU A 273 -12.41 -8.76 -12.72
CA GLU A 273 -11.21 -8.14 -12.13
C GLU A 273 -10.67 -7.01 -13.01
N ASN A 274 -10.45 -7.25 -14.31
CA ASN A 274 -9.93 -6.20 -15.20
C ASN A 274 -10.84 -4.97 -15.22
N ARG A 275 -12.17 -5.18 -15.20
CA ARG A 275 -13.12 -4.08 -15.06
C ARG A 275 -12.89 -3.28 -13.76
N ALA A 276 -12.67 -3.95 -12.63
CA ALA A 276 -12.39 -3.29 -11.37
C ALA A 276 -11.07 -2.51 -11.39
N LEU A 277 -10.01 -3.14 -11.89
CA LEU A 277 -8.69 -2.52 -12.00
C LEU A 277 -8.73 -1.25 -12.87
N GLU A 278 -9.42 -1.31 -14.01
CA GLU A 278 -9.56 -0.19 -14.95
C GLU A 278 -10.44 0.95 -14.45
N ILE A 279 -11.51 0.66 -13.70
CA ILE A 279 -12.42 1.69 -13.18
C ILE A 279 -11.82 2.42 -11.99
N LEU A 280 -11.09 1.72 -11.12
CA LEU A 280 -10.57 2.27 -9.86
C LEU A 280 -9.09 2.66 -9.91
N ASP A 281 -8.41 2.41 -11.03
CA ASP A 281 -6.99 2.67 -11.24
C ASP A 281 -6.08 1.89 -10.26
N PHE A 282 -6.40 0.62 -9.99
CA PHE A 282 -5.48 -0.29 -9.31
C PHE A 282 -4.36 -0.74 -10.24
N ASP A 283 -3.17 -1.00 -9.68
CA ASP A 283 -1.99 -1.41 -10.43
C ASP A 283 -1.93 -2.93 -10.67
N GLY A 284 -2.71 -3.72 -9.92
CA GLY A 284 -2.77 -5.16 -10.08
C GLY A 284 -3.69 -5.87 -9.09
N TRP A 285 -3.72 -7.20 -9.21
CA TRP A 285 -4.53 -8.08 -8.38
C TRP A 285 -3.66 -8.85 -7.37
N HIS A 286 -3.98 -8.71 -6.08
CA HIS A 286 -3.52 -9.60 -5.03
C HIS A 286 -4.49 -10.80 -4.96
N GLY A 287 -4.11 -11.89 -5.62
CA GLY A 287 -4.91 -13.12 -5.68
C GLY A 287 -4.71 -14.00 -4.46
N ASP A 288 -5.73 -14.12 -3.60
CA ASP A 288 -5.68 -14.95 -2.40
C ASP A 288 -6.16 -16.39 -2.65
N THR A 289 -5.72 -17.29 -1.77
CA THR A 289 -6.11 -18.71 -1.70
C THR A 289 -6.25 -19.13 -0.25
N ILE A 290 -7.11 -20.12 0.02
CA ILE A 290 -7.27 -20.69 1.37
C ILE A 290 -6.25 -21.80 1.68
N GLY A 291 -5.37 -22.15 0.74
CA GLY A 291 -4.38 -23.21 0.88
C GLY A 291 -4.91 -24.64 0.65
N GLU A 292 -4.22 -25.62 1.21
CA GLU A 292 -4.38 -27.05 0.91
C GLU A 292 -5.53 -27.70 1.70
N PHE A 293 -6.48 -28.36 1.02
CA PHE A 293 -7.65 -29.02 1.63
C PHE A 293 -7.89 -30.49 1.22
N GLY A 294 -6.84 -31.17 0.79
CA GLY A 294 -6.87 -32.55 0.30
C GLY A 294 -7.34 -32.63 -1.15
N GLU A 295 -7.41 -33.84 -1.67
CA GLU A 295 -7.85 -34.07 -3.05
C GLU A 295 -9.28 -33.57 -3.27
N MET A 296 -9.45 -32.76 -4.30
CA MET A 296 -10.73 -32.22 -4.75
C MET A 296 -11.13 -32.86 -6.09
N THR A 297 -12.41 -32.78 -6.41
CA THR A 297 -12.98 -33.11 -7.71
C THR A 297 -13.84 -31.95 -8.18
N ASP A 298 -14.01 -31.81 -9.49
CA ASP A 298 -15.02 -30.95 -10.08
C ASP A 298 -16.42 -31.55 -9.92
N ALA A 299 -17.44 -30.79 -10.34
CA ALA A 299 -18.84 -31.19 -10.23
C ALA A 299 -19.21 -32.40 -11.13
N TYR A 300 -18.36 -32.81 -12.07
CA TYR A 300 -18.64 -33.83 -13.10
C TYR A 300 -17.43 -34.70 -13.44
#